data_AF-A0AAQ3B379-F1
#
_entry.id   AF-A0AAQ3B379-F1
#
_cell.length_a   1.000
_cell.length_b   1.000
_cell.length_c   1.000
_cell.angle_alpha   90.00
_cell.angle_beta   90.00
_cell.angle_gamma   90.00
#
_symmetry.space_group_name_H-M   'P 1'
#
loop_
_entity.id
_entity.type
_entity.pdbx_description
1 polymer ?
#
loop_
_entity_poly.entity_id
_entity_poly.type
_entity_poly.pdbx_seq_one_letter_code
_entity_poly.pdbx_strand_id
1 'polypeptide(L)'
;MTDEERIELQKNNPLHGLKLEDMLQQLVDHYGWEILDTAMCMNCFNTKPSIASSVKYLKKTEWARERVENFYLYRYKRMPKASEYEYNLPPRARTFRHGLEPREPMELTVESILASQAKAASAHKERSAKQRSDRARFNNRRR
;
A
#
# COMPACT_ATOMS: atom_id res chain seq x y z
N MET A 1 -10.91 -21.16 11.93
CA MET A 1 -11.76 -19.96 11.87
C MET A 1 -13.01 -20.36 11.15
N THR A 2 -14.16 -20.29 11.82
CA THR A 2 -15.46 -20.49 11.16
C THR A 2 -15.75 -19.32 10.22
N ASP A 3 -16.65 -19.49 9.27
CA ASP A 3 -17.03 -18.40 8.36
C ASP A 3 -17.67 -17.22 9.10
N GLU A 4 -18.40 -17.51 10.19
CA GLU A 4 -19.00 -16.52 11.08
C GLU A 4 -17.93 -15.65 11.77
N GLU A 5 -16.90 -16.28 12.35
CA GLU A 5 -15.76 -15.57 12.95
C GLU A 5 -15.05 -14.67 11.93
N ARG A 6 -14.89 -15.14 10.68
CA ARG A 6 -14.26 -14.34 9.62
C ARG A 6 -15.10 -13.13 9.24
N ILE A 7 -16.42 -13.28 9.11
CA ILE A 7 -17.33 -12.17 8.81
C ILE A 7 -17.28 -11.12 9.92
N GLU A 8 -17.23 -11.55 11.18
CA GLU A 8 -17.14 -10.65 12.32
C GLU A 8 -15.82 -9.87 12.33
N LEU A 9 -14.69 -10.56 12.14
CA LEU A 9 -13.38 -9.93 12.06
C LEU A 9 -13.22 -9.01 10.83
N GLN A 10 -13.98 -9.27 9.75
CA GLN A 10 -13.98 -8.41 8.57
C GLN A 10 -14.70 -7.08 8.83
N LYS A 11 -15.76 -7.06 9.67
CA LYS A 11 -16.45 -5.82 10.04
C LYS A 11 -15.53 -4.83 10.76
N ASN A 12 -14.49 -5.34 11.44
CA ASN A 12 -13.47 -4.51 12.09
C ASN A 12 -12.49 -3.84 11.12
N ASN A 13 -12.54 -4.19 9.83
CA ASN A 13 -11.67 -3.57 8.84
C ASN A 13 -12.02 -2.09 8.69
N PRO A 14 -11.07 -1.14 8.82
CA PRO A 14 -11.33 0.30 8.65
C PRO A 14 -11.89 0.70 7.28
N LEU A 15 -11.82 -0.18 6.28
CA LEU A 15 -12.41 0.01 4.96
C LEU A 15 -13.87 -0.48 4.87
N HIS A 16 -14.37 -1.19 5.88
CA HIS A 16 -15.74 -1.72 5.88
C HIS A 16 -16.75 -0.56 5.91
N GLY A 17 -17.63 -0.50 4.91
CA GLY A 17 -18.61 0.59 4.76
C GLY A 17 -18.03 1.95 4.33
N LEU A 18 -16.70 2.09 4.21
CA LEU A 18 -16.06 3.35 3.81
C LEU A 18 -16.17 3.55 2.29
N LYS A 19 -16.77 4.68 1.88
CA LYS A 19 -16.86 5.08 0.47
C LYS A 19 -15.50 5.47 -0.07
N LEU A 20 -15.30 5.24 -1.36
CA LEU A 20 -14.04 5.54 -2.03
C LEU A 20 -13.77 7.03 -2.09
N GLU A 21 -14.83 7.83 -2.30
CA GLU A 21 -14.78 9.29 -2.28
C GLU A 21 -14.27 9.80 -0.92
N ASP A 22 -14.88 9.34 0.19
CA ASP A 22 -14.55 9.79 1.55
C ASP A 22 -13.12 9.40 1.96
N MET A 23 -12.71 8.18 1.60
CA MET A 23 -11.34 7.71 1.84
C MET A 23 -10.31 8.56 1.10
N LEU A 24 -10.57 8.88 -0.16
CA LEU A 24 -9.66 9.70 -0.95
C LEU A 24 -9.61 11.14 -0.44
N GLN A 25 -10.76 11.69 -0.03
CA GLN A 25 -10.82 13.02 0.58
C GLN A 25 -9.94 13.09 1.84
N GLN A 26 -10.06 12.12 2.76
CA GLN A 26 -9.21 12.04 3.96
C GLN A 26 -7.71 11.98 3.65
N LEU A 27 -7.34 11.24 2.60
CA LEU A 27 -5.94 11.14 2.18
C LEU A 27 -5.42 12.46 1.61
N VAL A 28 -6.22 13.14 0.79
CA VAL A 28 -5.85 14.41 0.17
C VAL A 28 -5.81 15.52 1.19
N ASP A 29 -6.74 15.56 2.13
CA ASP A 29 -6.78 16.56 3.20
C ASP A 29 -5.54 16.49 4.10
N HIS A 30 -5.04 15.26 4.35
CA HIS A 30 -3.88 15.06 5.21
C HIS A 30 -2.55 15.16 4.46
N TYR A 31 -2.43 14.55 3.27
CA TYR A 31 -1.15 14.42 2.56
C TYR A 31 -1.03 15.33 1.34
N GLY A 32 -2.14 15.81 0.78
CA GLY A 32 -2.13 16.49 -0.50
C GLY A 32 -1.78 15.57 -1.68
N TRP A 33 -1.93 16.09 -2.89
CA TRP A 33 -1.73 15.31 -4.12
C TRP A 33 -0.27 14.94 -4.39
N GLU A 34 0.67 15.83 -4.05
CA GLU A 34 2.10 15.66 -4.33
C GLU A 34 2.70 14.47 -3.58
N ILE A 35 2.39 14.35 -2.28
CA ILE A 35 2.87 13.22 -1.46
C ILE A 35 2.23 11.91 -1.94
N LEU A 36 0.94 11.93 -2.28
CA LEU A 36 0.23 10.75 -2.77
C LEU A 36 0.78 10.27 -4.11
N ASP A 37 1.06 11.18 -5.05
CA ASP A 37 1.70 10.84 -6.31
C ASP A 37 3.13 10.33 -6.11
N THR A 38 3.93 10.98 -5.26
CA THR A 38 5.29 10.52 -4.95
C THR A 38 5.29 9.12 -4.32
N ALA A 39 4.33 8.84 -3.44
CA ALA A 39 4.24 7.56 -2.74
C ALA A 39 3.72 6.41 -3.63
N MET A 40 2.75 6.69 -4.49
CA MET A 40 2.05 5.64 -5.25
C MET A 40 2.37 5.62 -6.75
N CYS A 41 2.91 6.72 -7.29
CA CYS A 41 3.20 6.99 -8.69
C CYS A 41 1.98 6.74 -9.59
N MET A 42 0.92 7.51 -9.39
CA MET A 42 -0.37 7.29 -10.06
C MET A 42 -0.75 8.49 -10.90
N ASN A 43 -0.94 8.26 -12.20
CA ASN A 43 -1.22 9.33 -13.16
C ASN A 43 -2.42 10.21 -12.81
N CYS A 44 -3.45 9.67 -12.14
CA CYS A 44 -4.62 10.44 -11.71
C CYS A 44 -4.33 11.46 -10.60
N PHE A 45 -3.20 11.34 -9.89
CA PHE A 45 -2.76 12.26 -8.85
C PHE A 45 -1.77 13.31 -9.37
N ASN A 46 -1.13 13.05 -10.51
CA ASN A 46 -0.20 13.98 -11.16
C ASN A 46 -0.92 14.93 -12.15
N THR A 47 -1.72 14.38 -13.06
CA THR A 47 -2.29 15.17 -14.18
C THR A 47 -3.67 15.71 -13.83
N LYS A 48 -3.76 17.00 -13.49
CA LYS A 48 -5.02 17.71 -13.12
C LYS A 48 -5.78 16.93 -12.03
N PRO A 49 -5.18 16.76 -10.85
CA PRO A 49 -5.78 15.95 -9.80
C PRO A 49 -7.13 16.53 -9.35
N SER A 50 -8.12 15.66 -9.26
CA SER A 50 -9.41 15.97 -8.63
C SER A 50 -9.99 14.72 -7.98
N ILE A 51 -10.81 14.90 -6.95
CA ILE A 51 -11.49 13.78 -6.28
C ILE A 51 -12.38 13.01 -7.27
N ALA A 52 -13.19 13.72 -8.05
CA ALA A 52 -14.13 13.09 -8.99
C ALA A 52 -13.42 12.29 -10.11
N SER A 53 -12.38 12.85 -10.73
CA SER A 53 -11.62 12.16 -11.78
C SER A 53 -10.87 10.94 -11.24
N SER A 54 -10.26 11.08 -10.06
CA SER A 54 -9.54 10.01 -9.38
C SER A 54 -10.48 8.86 -8.99
N VAL A 55 -11.64 9.16 -8.39
CA VAL A 55 -12.64 8.15 -8.03
C VAL A 55 -13.14 7.40 -9.25
N LYS A 56 -13.40 8.10 -10.37
CA LYS A 56 -13.79 7.47 -11.64
C LYS A 56 -12.71 6.53 -12.17
N TYR A 57 -11.43 6.91 -12.03
CA TYR A 57 -10.29 6.07 -12.41
C TYR A 57 -10.16 4.84 -11.50
N LEU A 58 -10.18 5.03 -10.18
CA LEU A 58 -10.07 3.95 -9.20
C LEU A 58 -11.23 2.94 -9.28
N LYS A 59 -12.43 3.37 -9.67
CA LYS A 59 -13.56 2.45 -9.94
C LYS A 59 -13.32 1.55 -11.15
N LYS A 60 -12.52 1.98 -12.13
CA LYS A 60 -12.21 1.21 -13.35
C LYS A 60 -10.94 0.38 -13.23
N THR A 61 -10.03 0.77 -12.35
CA THR A 61 -8.70 0.16 -12.23
C THR A 61 -8.55 -0.44 -10.84
N GLU A 62 -8.85 -1.73 -10.73
CA GLU A 62 -8.91 -2.43 -9.43
C GLU A 62 -7.57 -2.42 -8.69
N TRP A 63 -6.47 -2.80 -9.35
CA TRP A 63 -5.14 -2.79 -8.72
C TRP A 63 -4.76 -1.40 -8.17
N ALA A 64 -5.23 -0.34 -8.82
CA ALA A 64 -5.00 1.04 -8.40
C ALA A 64 -5.82 1.36 -7.15
N ARG A 65 -7.09 0.96 -7.11
CA ARG A 65 -7.93 1.05 -5.91
C ARG A 65 -7.31 0.31 -4.74
N GLU A 66 -6.86 -0.93 -4.94
CA GLU A 66 -6.22 -1.72 -3.89
C GLU A 66 -4.92 -1.08 -3.40
N ARG A 67 -4.15 -0.44 -4.28
CA ARG A 67 -2.95 0.30 -3.88
C ARG A 67 -3.26 1.48 -2.96
N VAL A 68 -4.31 2.25 -3.26
CA VAL A 68 -4.76 3.36 -2.41
C VAL A 68 -5.34 2.83 -1.08
N GLU A 69 -6.12 1.75 -1.10
CA GLU A 69 -6.68 1.12 0.10
C GLU A 69 -5.57 0.57 1.02
N ASN A 70 -4.54 -0.06 0.46
CA ASN A 70 -3.36 -0.47 1.20
C ASN A 70 -2.62 0.73 1.82
N PHE A 71 -2.46 1.82 1.06
CA PHE A 71 -1.87 3.04 1.59
C PHE A 71 -2.68 3.59 2.76
N TYR A 72 -4.00 3.64 2.64
CA TYR A 72 -4.90 4.08 3.70
C TYR A 72 -4.77 3.21 4.95
N LEU A 73 -4.77 1.89 4.82
CA LEU A 73 -4.64 1.00 5.97
C LEU A 73 -3.30 1.17 6.69
N TYR A 74 -2.19 1.19 5.96
CA TYR A 74 -0.85 1.08 6.57
C TYR A 74 -0.17 2.43 6.87
N ARG A 75 -0.47 3.47 6.09
CA ARG A 75 0.12 4.80 6.28
C ARG A 75 -0.82 5.72 7.04
N TYR A 76 -2.09 5.74 6.67
CA TYR A 76 -3.07 6.64 7.27
C TYR A 76 -3.68 6.10 8.58
N LYS A 77 -4.13 4.83 8.62
CA LYS A 77 -4.69 4.20 9.83
C LYS A 77 -3.66 3.41 10.65
N ARG A 78 -2.45 3.23 10.10
CA ARG A 78 -1.31 2.51 10.70
C ARG A 78 -1.68 1.13 11.27
N MET A 79 -2.52 0.41 10.53
CA MET A 79 -2.94 -0.94 10.89
C MET A 79 -1.76 -1.91 10.86
N PRO A 80 -1.80 -3.01 11.65
CA PRO A 80 -0.81 -4.06 11.57
C PRO A 80 -0.77 -4.66 10.17
N LYS A 81 0.43 -5.09 9.75
CA LYS A 81 0.60 -5.74 8.44
C LYS A 81 -0.21 -7.03 8.39
N ALA A 82 -0.85 -7.25 7.24
CA ALA A 82 -1.55 -8.50 6.95
C ALA A 82 -0.61 -9.70 7.09
N SER A 83 -1.16 -10.84 7.52
CA SER A 83 -0.48 -12.13 7.41
C SER A 83 -0.20 -12.50 5.94
N GLU A 84 0.70 -13.44 5.67
CA GLU A 84 1.00 -13.92 4.31
C GLU A 84 -0.27 -14.33 3.53
N TYR A 85 -1.18 -15.06 4.18
CA TYR A 85 -2.43 -15.47 3.57
C TYR A 85 -3.33 -14.27 3.23
N GLU A 86 -3.52 -13.36 4.19
CA GLU A 86 -4.34 -12.16 4.00
C GLU A 86 -3.74 -11.16 3.01
N TYR A 87 -2.42 -11.15 2.86
CA TYR A 87 -1.73 -10.30 1.91
C TYR A 87 -2.18 -10.59 0.47
N ASN A 88 -2.44 -11.87 0.16
CA ASN A 88 -2.96 -12.32 -1.13
C ASN A 88 -4.45 -11.98 -1.34
N LEU A 89 -5.16 -11.55 -0.29
CA LEU A 89 -6.53 -11.11 -0.39
C LEU A 89 -6.62 -9.60 -0.67
N PRO A 90 -7.69 -9.15 -1.36
CA PRO A 90 -7.97 -7.73 -1.52
C PRO A 90 -8.05 -7.01 -0.16
N PRO A 91 -7.62 -5.74 -0.05
CA PRO A 91 -7.59 -5.03 1.23
C PRO A 91 -8.91 -5.00 1.99
N ARG A 92 -10.04 -4.88 1.27
CA ARG A 92 -11.40 -4.94 1.87
C ARG A 92 -11.82 -6.32 2.35
N ALA A 93 -11.20 -7.39 1.86
CA ALA A 93 -11.48 -8.77 2.26
C ALA A 93 -10.64 -9.24 3.47
N ARG A 94 -9.69 -8.41 3.93
CA ARG A 94 -8.82 -8.74 5.07
C ARG A 94 -9.54 -8.59 6.40
N THR A 95 -9.09 -9.37 7.37
CA THR A 95 -9.67 -9.42 8.72
C THR A 95 -8.76 -8.72 9.73
N PHE A 96 -9.35 -8.10 10.75
CA PHE A 96 -8.61 -7.49 11.85
C PHE A 96 -9.17 -7.95 13.18
N ARG A 97 -8.28 -8.25 14.14
CA ARG A 97 -8.67 -8.62 15.51
C ARG A 97 -9.44 -7.48 16.17
N HIS A 98 -10.39 -7.83 17.04
CA HIS A 98 -11.11 -6.88 17.86
C HIS A 98 -10.16 -6.07 18.76
N GLY A 99 -10.55 -4.84 19.09
CA GLY A 99 -9.77 -3.94 19.95
C GLY A 99 -8.56 -3.29 19.28
N LEU A 100 -8.38 -3.46 17.97
CA LEU A 100 -7.41 -2.70 17.20
C LEU A 100 -8.00 -1.36 16.80
N GLU A 101 -7.49 -0.29 17.40
CA GLU A 101 -7.87 1.07 17.03
C GLU A 101 -6.89 1.65 16.02
N PRO A 102 -7.39 2.36 14.99
CA PRO A 102 -6.53 3.12 14.10
C PRO A 102 -5.71 4.16 14.86
N ARG A 103 -4.45 4.33 14.45
CA ARG A 103 -3.59 5.38 15.02
C ARG A 103 -3.62 6.62 14.12
N GLU A 104 -3.03 7.69 14.64
CA GLU A 104 -2.79 8.90 13.87
C GLU A 104 -2.00 8.59 12.58
N PRO A 105 -2.28 9.29 11.48
CA PRO A 105 -1.59 9.09 10.22
C PRO A 105 -0.07 9.26 10.35
N MET A 106 0.66 8.49 9.55
CA MET A 106 2.10 8.62 9.47
C MET A 106 2.46 9.93 8.78
N GLU A 107 3.28 10.77 9.41
CA GLU A 107 3.87 11.93 8.75
C GLU A 107 4.77 11.50 7.58
N LEU A 108 4.53 12.07 6.40
CA LEU A 108 5.26 11.74 5.18
C LEU A 108 5.70 13.05 4.51
N THR A 109 6.96 13.09 4.09
CA THR A 109 7.50 14.15 3.24
C THR A 109 7.96 13.56 1.92
N VAL A 110 7.91 14.35 0.85
CA VAL A 110 8.39 13.94 -0.49
C VAL A 110 9.84 13.45 -0.41
N GLU A 111 10.69 14.19 0.30
CA GLU A 111 12.10 13.85 0.49
C GLU A 111 12.29 12.51 1.20
N SER A 112 11.54 12.25 2.28
CA SER A 112 11.60 10.99 3.03
C SER A 112 11.18 9.80 2.16
N ILE A 113 10.13 9.98 1.36
CA ILE A 113 9.65 8.95 0.44
C ILE A 113 10.71 8.66 -0.61
N LEU A 114 11.26 9.69 -1.27
CA LEU A 114 12.30 9.52 -2.30
C LEU A 114 13.57 8.89 -1.72
N ALA A 115 14.00 9.30 -0.53
CA ALA A 115 15.13 8.70 0.16
C ALA A 115 14.87 7.20 0.47
N SER A 116 13.66 6.87 0.95
CA SER A 116 13.26 5.48 1.19
C SER A 116 13.24 4.66 -0.11
N GLN A 117 12.76 5.22 -1.22
CA GLN A 117 12.74 4.56 -2.53
C GLN A 117 14.17 4.35 -3.06
N ALA A 118 15.04 5.37 -2.95
CA ALA A 118 16.43 5.27 -3.36
C ALA A 118 17.20 4.21 -2.57
N LYS A 119 16.98 4.14 -1.25
CA LYS A 119 17.56 3.10 -0.37
C LYS A 119 17.07 1.70 -0.74
N ALA A 120 15.78 1.55 -1.04
CA ALA A 120 15.24 0.27 -1.50
C ALA A 120 15.84 -0.16 -2.85
N ALA A 121 16.00 0.78 -3.78
CA ALA A 121 16.58 0.54 -5.09
C ALA A 121 18.07 0.15 -5.02
N SER A 122 18.88 0.84 -4.19
CA SER A 122 20.29 0.49 -4.00
C SER A 122 20.44 -0.90 -3.36
N ALA A 123 19.66 -1.21 -2.33
CA ALA A 123 19.67 -2.52 -1.70
C ALA A 123 19.27 -3.65 -2.67
N HIS A 124 18.28 -3.41 -3.55
CA HIS A 124 17.90 -4.38 -4.58
C HIS A 124 19.02 -4.57 -5.62
N LYS A 125 19.66 -3.47 -6.06
CA LYS A 125 20.80 -3.49 -7.00
C LYS A 125 21.99 -4.27 -6.44
N GLU A 126 22.33 -4.04 -5.17
CA GLU A 126 23.40 -4.74 -4.46
C GLU A 126 23.13 -6.24 -4.32
N ARG A 127 21.93 -6.62 -3.86
CA ARG A 127 21.52 -8.04 -3.75
C ARG A 127 21.58 -8.75 -5.09
N SER A 128 21.07 -8.09 -6.13
CA SER A 128 21.07 -8.62 -7.50
C SER A 128 22.50 -8.80 -8.05
N ALA A 129 23.38 -7.84 -7.79
CA ALA A 129 24.79 -7.92 -8.18
C ALA A 129 25.52 -9.06 -7.46
N LYS A 130 25.30 -9.20 -6.14
CA LYS A 130 25.87 -10.30 -5.34
C LYS A 130 25.40 -11.66 -5.87
N GLN A 131 24.09 -11.83 -6.10
CA GLN A 131 23.53 -13.08 -6.63
C GLN A 131 24.09 -13.44 -8.01
N ARG A 132 24.28 -12.45 -8.90
CA ARG A 132 24.94 -12.66 -10.20
C ARG A 132 26.39 -13.13 -10.02
N SER A 133 27.13 -12.51 -9.09
CA SER A 133 28.52 -12.89 -8.81
C SER A 133 28.65 -14.30 -8.22
N ASP A 134 27.76 -14.67 -7.29
CA ASP A 134 27.73 -16.00 -6.67
C ASP A 134 27.38 -17.08 -7.70
N ARG A 135 26.41 -16.80 -8.59
CA ARG A 135 26.04 -17.68 -9.70
C ARG A 135 27.20 -17.88 -10.69
N ALA A 136 27.93 -16.81 -11.03
CA ALA A 136 29.09 -16.89 -11.91
C ALA A 136 30.21 -17.75 -11.30
N ARG A 137 30.50 -17.57 -10.00
CA ARG A 137 31.48 -18.38 -9.25
C ARG A 137 31.09 -19.85 -9.21
N PHE A 138 29.81 -20.16 -8.97
CA PHE A 138 29.30 -21.52 -8.94
C PHE A 138 29.43 -22.23 -10.30
N ASN A 139 29.06 -21.55 -11.39
CA ASN A 139 29.21 -22.10 -12.74
C ASN A 139 30.66 -22.37 -13.11
N ASN A 140 31.59 -21.52 -12.67
CA ASN A 140 33.01 -21.69 -12.96
C ASN A 140 33.66 -22.84 -12.17
N ARG A 141 33.11 -23.22 -11.00
CA ARG A 141 33.58 -24.37 -10.20
C ARG A 141 33.08 -25.73 -10.70
N ARG A 142 32.10 -25.74 -11.61
CA ARG A 142 31.48 -26.97 -12.18
C ARG A 142 32.08 -27.37 -13.53
N ARG A 143 33.03 -26.59 -14.05
CA ARG A 143 33.85 -26.90 -15.23
C ARG A 143 35.21 -27.38 -14.77
#